data_AF-A0AAW3EUP1-F1
#
_entry.id   AF-A0AAW3EUP1-F1
#
_cell.length_a   1.000
_cell.length_b   1.000
_cell.length_c   1.000
_cell.angle_alpha   90.00
_cell.angle_beta   90.00
_cell.angle_gamma   90.00
#
_symmetry.space_group_name_H-M   'P 1'
#
loop_
_entity.id
_entity.type
_entity.pdbx_description
1 polymer ?
#
loop_
_entity_poly.entity_id
_entity_poly.type
_entity_poly.pdbx_seq_one_letter_code
_entity_poly.pdbx_strand_id
1 'polypeptide(L)'
;MSITARLTLMISALLASSPVWCGQDRQEMDFSNHARLVYSAPVSSELSRTFGQGWTRLTITLPDGRSLPIIPDEPLTAAGGVIFSTVATHARSSDGRYVVLDLTRNGITESEDGKSVVASREFCPILDTQTGCVARDYSGAVCGGAWDDKAPVWRSQLDSGETDLQSMKALEKPTAQAVWTQFSQAKAANIKPFVRVALGIDNLRACDPPSAENAGYYAQIQTALGNPAHVANHPTQASAGRPPSNPPGAPSTWTVQVDRAWLYEQPSVGSNRHGYLIRGDHVAVIGEQTPDWARIRYIRPGKAPLEAWMEQRDIIH
;
A
#
# COMPACT_ATOMS: atom_id res chain seq x y z
N MET A 1 -40.94 -58.63 60.58
CA MET A 1 -39.63 -58.11 60.10
C MET A 1 -39.50 -58.50 58.63
N SER A 2 -39.63 -57.53 57.71
CA SER A 2 -39.00 -57.58 56.39
C SER A 2 -39.25 -56.24 55.70
N ILE A 3 -38.18 -55.46 55.50
CA ILE A 3 -38.19 -54.14 54.87
C ILE A 3 -37.86 -54.36 53.39
N THR A 4 -38.84 -54.14 52.52
CA THR A 4 -38.63 -54.06 51.06
C THR A 4 -38.03 -52.70 50.71
N ALA A 5 -36.76 -52.70 50.33
CA ALA A 5 -36.07 -51.55 49.75
C ALA A 5 -36.60 -51.27 48.34
N ARG A 6 -37.08 -50.04 48.09
CA ARG A 6 -37.31 -49.52 46.74
C ARG A 6 -36.08 -48.74 46.30
N LEU A 7 -35.43 -49.24 45.25
CA LEU A 7 -34.30 -48.63 44.57
C LEU A 7 -34.84 -47.60 43.56
N THR A 8 -34.70 -46.31 43.85
CA THR A 8 -35.09 -45.23 42.93
C THR A 8 -33.87 -44.87 42.08
N LEU A 9 -33.90 -45.21 40.79
CA LEU A 9 -32.90 -44.80 39.80
C LEU A 9 -33.08 -43.31 39.49
N MET A 10 -32.13 -42.47 39.91
CA MET A 10 -31.99 -41.11 39.37
C MET A 10 -31.19 -41.17 38.07
N ILE A 11 -31.85 -40.91 36.94
CA ILE A 11 -31.18 -40.66 35.67
C ILE A 11 -30.85 -39.16 35.63
N SER A 12 -29.62 -38.80 35.98
CA SER A 12 -29.08 -37.46 35.78
C SER A 12 -28.87 -37.23 34.29
N ALA A 13 -29.76 -36.47 33.65
CA ALA A 13 -29.57 -35.97 32.30
C ALA A 13 -28.45 -34.92 32.32
N LEU A 14 -27.22 -35.36 32.01
CA LEU A 14 -26.11 -34.47 31.68
C LEU A 14 -26.42 -33.82 30.33
N LEU A 15 -26.96 -32.60 30.36
CA LEU A 15 -26.95 -31.69 29.23
C LEU A 15 -25.48 -31.35 28.96
N ALA A 16 -24.87 -32.08 28.03
CA ALA A 16 -23.62 -31.67 27.40
C ALA A 16 -23.91 -30.42 26.57
N SER A 17 -23.74 -29.25 27.18
CA SER A 17 -23.61 -28.00 26.45
C SER A 17 -22.27 -28.04 25.71
N SER A 18 -22.26 -28.56 24.50
CA SER A 18 -21.17 -28.33 23.56
C SER A 18 -21.02 -26.81 23.41
N PRO A 19 -19.83 -26.22 23.61
CA PRO A 19 -19.64 -24.83 23.28
C PRO A 19 -19.93 -24.69 21.78
N VAL A 20 -20.98 -23.93 21.46
CA VAL A 20 -21.15 -23.40 20.11
C VAL A 20 -19.90 -22.57 19.86
N TRP A 21 -18.98 -23.09 19.06
CA TRP A 21 -17.94 -22.30 18.42
C TRP A 21 -18.65 -21.32 17.48
N CYS A 22 -19.15 -20.22 18.04
CA CYS A 22 -19.40 -19.03 17.24
C CYS A 22 -18.05 -18.67 16.63
N GLY A 23 -17.95 -18.72 15.31
CA GLY A 23 -16.81 -18.14 14.60
C GLY A 23 -16.60 -16.72 15.11
N GLN A 24 -15.36 -16.37 15.45
CA GLN A 24 -15.07 -15.00 15.83
C GLN A 24 -15.31 -14.12 14.60
N ASP A 25 -16.43 -13.39 14.59
CA ASP A 25 -16.76 -12.43 13.52
C ASP A 25 -16.02 -11.09 13.67
N ARG A 26 -15.18 -10.99 14.71
CA ARG A 26 -14.42 -9.79 15.06
C ARG A 26 -13.18 -10.14 15.89
N GLN A 27 -12.09 -9.42 15.64
CA GLN A 27 -10.88 -9.45 16.46
C GLN A 27 -10.40 -8.01 16.72
N GLU A 28 -9.86 -7.78 17.91
CA GLU A 28 -9.43 -6.45 18.36
C GLU A 28 -7.99 -6.46 18.85
N MET A 29 -7.33 -5.30 18.71
CA MET A 29 -6.03 -5.02 19.29
C MET A 29 -6.07 -3.63 19.93
N ASP A 30 -5.89 -3.57 21.25
CA ASP A 30 -5.84 -2.33 22.01
C ASP A 30 -4.41 -1.77 22.09
N PHE A 31 -4.31 -0.45 22.10
CA PHE A 31 -3.06 0.29 22.22
C PHE A 31 -3.01 1.07 23.54
N SER A 32 -1.80 1.35 24.01
CA SER A 32 -1.56 2.08 25.27
C SER A 32 -2.09 3.51 25.25
N ASN A 33 -2.23 4.11 24.06
CA ASN A 33 -2.83 5.43 23.86
C ASN A 33 -4.37 5.39 23.76
N HIS A 34 -5.02 4.26 24.08
CA HIS A 34 -6.46 4.05 23.95
C HIS A 34 -6.98 3.96 22.51
N ALA A 35 -6.10 3.93 21.51
CA ALA A 35 -6.51 3.54 20.18
C ALA A 35 -6.87 2.04 20.15
N ARG A 36 -7.70 1.65 19.19
CA ARG A 36 -8.11 0.25 18.99
C ARG A 36 -8.22 -0.10 17.52
N LEU A 37 -7.49 -1.12 17.11
CA LEU A 37 -7.60 -1.70 15.78
C LEU A 37 -8.62 -2.85 15.79
N VAL A 38 -9.56 -2.83 14.85
CA VAL A 38 -10.66 -3.80 14.76
C VAL A 38 -10.66 -4.46 13.40
N TYR A 39 -10.42 -5.78 13.41
CA TYR A 39 -10.59 -6.68 12.28
C TYR A 39 -12.03 -7.21 12.31
N SER A 40 -12.73 -7.11 11.18
CA SER A 40 -14.14 -7.53 11.10
C SER A 40 -14.50 -7.99 9.70
N ALA A 41 -15.68 -8.62 9.57
CA ALA A 41 -16.18 -9.19 8.33
C ALA A 41 -15.20 -10.23 7.76
N PRO A 42 -15.17 -11.45 8.33
CA PRO A 42 -14.28 -12.50 7.85
C PRO A 42 -14.56 -12.80 6.37
N VAL A 43 -13.51 -13.21 5.65
CA VAL A 43 -13.64 -13.60 4.24
C VAL A 43 -14.66 -14.73 4.13
N SER A 44 -15.66 -14.56 3.26
CA SER A 44 -16.70 -15.57 3.03
C SER A 44 -16.11 -16.91 2.57
N SER A 45 -16.80 -18.02 2.85
CA SER A 45 -16.34 -19.37 2.49
C SER A 45 -16.18 -19.60 0.98
N GLU A 46 -16.84 -18.79 0.15
CA GLU A 46 -16.68 -18.80 -1.30
C GLU A 46 -15.36 -18.13 -1.71
N LEU A 47 -15.14 -16.90 -1.24
CA LEU A 47 -13.93 -16.13 -1.56
C LEU A 47 -12.68 -16.71 -0.90
N SER A 48 -12.81 -17.35 0.26
CA SER A 48 -11.67 -17.89 0.99
C SER A 48 -11.00 -19.08 0.30
N ARG A 49 -11.75 -19.79 -0.56
CA ARG A 49 -11.19 -20.87 -1.39
C ARG A 49 -10.29 -20.34 -2.50
N THR A 50 -10.53 -19.11 -2.94
CA THR A 50 -9.79 -18.47 -4.02
C THR A 50 -8.63 -17.62 -3.50
N PHE A 51 -8.90 -16.79 -2.49
CA PHE A 51 -7.97 -15.75 -2.04
C PHE A 51 -7.40 -15.99 -0.63
N GLY A 52 -7.84 -17.04 0.06
CA GLY A 52 -7.41 -17.35 1.42
C GLY A 52 -8.30 -16.74 2.51
N GLN A 53 -7.98 -17.08 3.77
CA GLN A 53 -8.71 -16.62 4.94
C GLN A 53 -8.22 -15.25 5.41
N GLY A 54 -9.02 -14.59 6.25
CA GLY A 54 -8.66 -13.32 6.87
C GLY A 54 -9.88 -12.43 7.03
N TRP A 55 -9.66 -11.12 6.99
CA TRP A 55 -10.69 -10.11 7.24
C TRP A 55 -10.82 -9.16 6.04
N THR A 56 -12.05 -8.78 5.72
CA THR A 56 -12.32 -7.84 4.60
C THR A 56 -12.44 -6.40 5.06
N ARG A 57 -12.47 -6.16 6.38
CA ARG A 57 -12.54 -4.82 6.97
C ARG A 57 -11.58 -4.65 8.13
N LEU A 58 -10.83 -3.56 8.07
CA LEU A 58 -9.97 -3.09 9.14
C LEU A 58 -10.34 -1.64 9.49
N THR A 59 -10.45 -1.33 10.77
CA THR A 59 -10.81 0.01 11.27
C THR A 59 -9.98 0.36 12.48
N ILE A 60 -9.48 1.60 12.54
CA ILE A 60 -8.83 2.16 13.73
C ILE A 60 -9.80 3.10 14.43
N THR A 61 -10.05 2.86 15.72
CA THR A 61 -10.64 3.84 16.63
C THR A 61 -9.50 4.62 17.25
N LEU A 62 -9.48 5.93 17.08
CA LEU A 62 -8.45 6.83 17.60
C LEU A 62 -8.70 7.15 19.08
N PRO A 63 -7.71 7.71 19.80
CA PRO A 63 -7.86 8.09 21.21
C PRO A 63 -9.00 9.09 21.48
N ASP A 64 -9.37 9.89 20.47
CA ASP A 64 -10.47 10.85 20.53
C ASP A 64 -11.86 10.23 20.22
N GLY A 65 -11.92 8.92 19.99
CA GLY A 65 -13.14 8.17 19.68
C GLY A 65 -13.54 8.17 18.20
N ARG A 66 -12.87 8.93 17.32
CA ARG A 66 -13.14 8.86 15.88
C ARG A 66 -12.71 7.50 15.32
N SER A 67 -13.48 6.98 14.38
CA SER A 67 -13.16 5.72 13.69
C SER A 67 -12.83 5.99 12.22
N LEU A 68 -11.74 5.40 11.73
CA LEU A 68 -11.29 5.51 10.35
C LEU A 68 -11.16 4.12 9.73
N PRO A 69 -11.76 3.87 8.55
CA PRO A 69 -11.52 2.64 7.83
C PRO A 69 -10.10 2.64 7.24
N ILE A 70 -9.44 1.49 7.27
CA ILE A 70 -8.13 1.31 6.64
C ILE A 70 -8.35 0.75 5.24
N ILE A 71 -7.94 1.50 4.20
CA ILE A 71 -8.05 1.14 2.77
C ILE A 71 -9.51 0.75 2.39
N PRO A 72 -10.49 1.67 2.54
CA PRO A 72 -11.89 1.37 2.24
C PRO A 72 -12.17 1.12 0.75
N ASP A 73 -11.31 1.63 -0.14
CA ASP A 73 -11.55 1.69 -1.59
C ASP A 73 -11.16 0.41 -2.35
N GLU A 74 -10.70 -0.64 -1.64
CA GLU A 74 -10.25 -1.91 -2.23
C GLU A 74 -11.01 -3.13 -1.64
N PRO A 75 -12.37 -3.15 -1.68
CA PRO A 75 -13.14 -4.24 -1.11
C PRO A 75 -12.85 -5.57 -1.83
N LEU A 76 -12.84 -6.67 -1.07
CA LEU A 76 -12.70 -8.00 -1.66
C LEU A 76 -13.96 -8.40 -2.43
N THR A 77 -13.77 -8.75 -3.69
CA THR A 77 -14.79 -9.25 -4.62
C THR A 77 -14.32 -10.53 -5.30
N ALA A 78 -15.16 -11.12 -6.15
CA ALA A 78 -14.75 -12.26 -6.97
C ALA A 78 -13.58 -11.93 -7.93
N ALA A 79 -13.35 -10.66 -8.27
CA ALA A 79 -12.24 -10.24 -9.12
C ALA A 79 -10.94 -9.95 -8.34
N GLY A 80 -10.98 -9.96 -7.00
CA GLY A 80 -9.88 -9.56 -6.14
C GLY A 80 -10.23 -8.43 -5.16
N GLY A 81 -9.22 -7.92 -4.46
CA GLY A 81 -9.31 -6.89 -3.42
C GLY A 81 -8.38 -7.19 -2.24
N VAL A 82 -8.58 -6.49 -1.12
CA VAL A 82 -7.71 -6.59 0.06
C VAL A 82 -8.24 -7.60 1.07
N ILE A 83 -7.34 -8.43 1.60
CA ILE A 83 -7.54 -9.26 2.79
C ILE A 83 -6.55 -8.79 3.86
N PHE A 84 -7.04 -8.56 5.07
CA PHE A 84 -6.22 -8.23 6.24
C PHE A 84 -5.97 -9.48 7.07
N SER A 85 -4.72 -9.66 7.47
CA SER A 85 -4.30 -10.68 8.44
C SER A 85 -4.11 -10.04 9.80
N THR A 86 -4.37 -10.79 10.86
CA THR A 86 -4.16 -10.29 12.21
C THR A 86 -2.67 -10.30 12.53
N VAL A 87 -2.18 -9.20 13.09
CA VAL A 87 -0.77 -9.07 13.44
C VAL A 87 -0.51 -9.47 14.89
N ALA A 88 0.67 -9.99 15.16
CA ALA A 88 1.10 -10.35 16.50
C ALA A 88 1.60 -9.11 17.28
N THR A 89 1.78 -9.26 18.59
CA THR A 89 2.22 -8.18 19.48
C THR A 89 3.56 -7.56 19.10
N HIS A 90 4.45 -8.33 18.47
CA HIS A 90 5.75 -7.85 17.97
C HIS A 90 5.64 -6.94 16.73
N ALA A 91 4.46 -6.82 16.13
CA ALA A 91 4.21 -5.86 15.06
C ALA A 91 4.01 -4.43 15.58
N ARG A 92 4.02 -4.21 16.90
CA ARG A 92 3.86 -2.90 17.55
C ARG A 92 5.22 -2.32 17.95
N SER A 93 5.40 -1.02 17.72
CA SER A 93 6.61 -0.30 18.15
C SER A 93 6.77 -0.29 19.67
N SER A 94 8.00 -0.11 20.14
CA SER A 94 8.34 -0.09 21.57
C SER A 94 7.62 1.02 22.36
N ASP A 95 7.30 2.14 21.71
CA ASP A 95 6.50 3.24 22.30
C ASP A 95 4.98 3.04 22.17
N GLY A 96 4.54 1.96 21.51
CA GLY A 96 3.13 1.63 21.30
C GLY A 96 2.40 2.49 20.27
N ARG A 97 3.07 3.47 19.65
CA ARG A 97 2.44 4.42 18.72
C ARG A 97 2.19 3.83 17.33
N TYR A 98 3.07 2.96 16.85
CA TYR A 98 3.02 2.43 15.50
C TYR A 98 2.74 0.94 15.50
N VAL A 99 2.07 0.48 14.44
CA VAL A 99 1.87 -0.94 14.18
C VAL A 99 2.08 -1.23 12.70
N VAL A 100 2.83 -2.30 12.42
CA VAL A 100 2.92 -2.85 11.07
C VAL A 100 1.67 -3.69 10.84
N LEU A 101 0.93 -3.36 9.80
CA LEU A 101 -0.23 -4.13 9.36
C LEU A 101 0.22 -5.24 8.42
N ASP A 102 -0.56 -6.29 8.32
CA ASP A 102 -0.38 -7.36 7.33
C ASP A 102 -1.63 -7.40 6.45
N LEU A 103 -1.44 -7.17 5.16
CA LEU A 103 -2.50 -7.28 4.18
C LEU A 103 -2.01 -7.90 2.88
N THR A 104 -2.88 -8.65 2.24
CA THR A 104 -2.68 -9.18 0.90
C THR A 104 -3.64 -8.51 -0.08
N ARG A 105 -3.10 -7.97 -1.17
CA ARG A 105 -3.88 -7.58 -2.34
C ARG A 105 -3.97 -8.75 -3.28
N ASN A 106 -5.20 -9.09 -3.65
CA ASN A 106 -5.53 -10.22 -4.49
C ASN A 106 -6.14 -9.74 -5.79
N GLY A 107 -5.92 -10.49 -6.86
CA GLY A 107 -6.51 -10.28 -8.16
C GLY A 107 -6.53 -11.56 -8.98
N ILE A 108 -7.23 -11.50 -10.11
CA ILE A 108 -7.19 -12.55 -11.12
C ILE A 108 -6.46 -12.01 -12.34
N THR A 109 -5.43 -12.72 -12.78
CA THR A 109 -4.67 -12.45 -14.00
C THR A 109 -4.83 -13.61 -14.97
N GLU A 110 -4.49 -13.41 -16.24
CA GLU A 110 -4.42 -14.51 -17.20
C GLU A 110 -2.97 -15.01 -17.33
N SER A 111 -2.78 -16.33 -17.35
CA SER A 111 -1.49 -16.94 -17.68
C SER A 111 -1.23 -16.86 -19.18
N GLU A 112 0.01 -17.16 -19.59
CA GLU A 112 0.39 -17.25 -21.01
C GLU A 112 -0.48 -18.27 -21.79
N ASP A 113 -0.99 -19.30 -21.11
CA ASP A 113 -1.90 -20.31 -21.67
C ASP A 113 -3.38 -19.86 -21.69
N GLY A 114 -3.68 -18.60 -21.35
CA GLY A 114 -5.03 -18.05 -21.29
C GLY A 114 -5.88 -18.55 -20.11
N LYS A 115 -5.27 -19.15 -19.08
CA LYS A 115 -5.98 -19.60 -17.88
C LYS A 115 -6.01 -18.49 -16.83
N SER A 116 -7.15 -18.30 -16.17
CA SER A 116 -7.23 -17.41 -15.02
C SER A 116 -6.40 -17.97 -13.85
N VAL A 117 -5.52 -17.15 -13.29
CA VAL A 117 -4.66 -17.45 -12.15
C VAL A 117 -4.87 -16.39 -11.09
N VAL A 118 -4.90 -16.80 -9.83
CA VAL A 118 -4.91 -15.86 -8.70
C VAL A 118 -3.52 -15.26 -8.55
N ALA A 119 -3.44 -13.94 -8.64
CA ALA A 119 -2.26 -13.17 -8.31
C ALA A 119 -2.47 -12.53 -6.94
N SER A 120 -1.62 -12.88 -5.98
CA SER A 120 -1.67 -12.37 -4.62
C SER A 120 -0.34 -11.72 -4.27
N ARG A 121 -0.40 -10.61 -3.54
CA ARG A 121 0.78 -9.92 -3.08
C ARG A 121 0.58 -9.32 -1.69
N GLU A 122 1.51 -9.63 -0.80
CA GLU A 122 1.58 -9.10 0.55
C GLU A 122 2.16 -7.68 0.58
N PHE A 123 1.62 -6.87 1.50
CA PHE A 123 2.08 -5.53 1.80
C PHE A 123 2.01 -5.32 3.31
N CYS A 124 3.02 -4.65 3.86
CA CYS A 124 3.09 -4.40 5.29
C CYS A 124 3.14 -2.91 5.61
N PRO A 125 2.04 -2.16 5.39
CA PRO A 125 2.03 -0.74 5.67
C PRO A 125 2.05 -0.47 7.17
N ILE A 126 2.45 0.74 7.55
CA ILE A 126 2.64 1.11 8.94
C ILE A 126 1.60 2.14 9.34
N LEU A 127 0.84 1.82 10.39
CA LEU A 127 -0.21 2.66 10.95
C LEU A 127 0.31 3.45 12.14
N ASP A 128 0.16 4.78 12.08
CA ASP A 128 0.29 5.69 13.23
C ASP A 128 -1.03 5.72 13.99
N THR A 129 -1.09 5.03 15.15
CA THR A 129 -2.32 4.88 15.93
C THR A 129 -2.81 6.19 16.55
N GLN A 130 -1.95 7.21 16.61
CA GLN A 130 -2.33 8.52 17.12
C GLN A 130 -3.18 9.30 16.13
N THR A 131 -2.85 9.22 14.84
CA THR A 131 -3.52 10.02 13.78
C THR A 131 -4.40 9.18 12.86
N GLY A 132 -4.20 7.87 12.82
CA GLY A 132 -4.81 6.97 11.85
C GLY A 132 -4.10 6.95 10.50
N CYS A 133 -2.98 7.67 10.34
CA CYS A 133 -2.23 7.70 9.09
C CYS A 133 -1.58 6.34 8.82
N VAL A 134 -1.86 5.79 7.66
CA VAL A 134 -1.18 4.62 7.12
C VAL A 134 -0.14 5.08 6.11
N ALA A 135 1.13 4.93 6.50
CA ALA A 135 2.26 5.07 5.59
C ALA A 135 2.41 3.77 4.80
N ARG A 136 2.58 3.90 3.48
CA ARG A 136 2.63 2.76 2.58
C ARG A 136 4.03 2.16 2.55
N ASP A 137 4.11 0.84 2.58
CA ASP A 137 5.29 0.10 2.12
C ASP A 137 5.18 -0.09 0.59
N TYR A 138 6.02 0.62 -0.16
CA TYR A 138 6.02 0.54 -1.62
C TYR A 138 6.76 -0.68 -2.16
N SER A 139 7.66 -1.29 -1.40
CA SER A 139 8.54 -2.36 -1.88
C SER A 139 8.14 -3.74 -1.38
N GLY A 140 7.34 -3.84 -0.33
CA GLY A 140 7.12 -5.10 0.40
C GLY A 140 8.28 -5.40 1.38
N ALA A 141 9.29 -4.53 1.45
CA ALA A 141 10.45 -4.72 2.30
C ALA A 141 10.11 -4.66 3.79
N VAL A 142 8.98 -4.05 4.15
CA VAL A 142 8.57 -3.98 5.56
C VAL A 142 8.15 -5.36 6.05
N CYS A 143 7.60 -6.24 5.20
CA CYS A 143 7.09 -7.56 5.63
C CYS A 143 8.13 -8.50 6.24
N GLY A 144 9.43 -8.28 6.00
CA GLY A 144 10.53 -9.06 6.58
C GLY A 144 11.28 -8.36 7.72
N GLY A 145 10.77 -7.25 8.24
CA GLY A 145 11.46 -6.45 9.25
C GLY A 145 11.04 -6.72 10.70
N ALA A 146 11.64 -5.96 11.61
CA ALA A 146 11.30 -5.93 13.02
C ALA A 146 11.47 -4.54 13.61
N TRP A 147 10.73 -4.24 14.69
CA TRP A 147 10.96 -3.05 15.48
C TRP A 147 12.30 -3.13 16.22
N ASP A 148 12.94 -1.97 16.37
CA ASP A 148 14.01 -1.78 17.34
C ASP A 148 13.46 -1.83 18.77
N ASP A 149 14.12 -2.58 19.64
CA ASP A 149 13.68 -2.76 21.03
C ASP A 149 13.72 -1.46 21.85
N LYS A 150 14.52 -0.47 21.45
CA LYS A 150 14.83 0.75 22.21
C LYS A 150 14.21 2.01 21.59
N ALA A 151 13.77 1.96 20.34
CA ALA A 151 13.24 3.11 19.61
C ALA A 151 12.11 2.70 18.64
N PRO A 152 11.21 3.63 18.27
CA PRO A 152 10.21 3.39 17.23
C PRO A 152 10.87 3.47 15.83
N VAL A 153 11.80 2.56 15.57
CA VAL A 153 12.54 2.43 14.31
C VAL A 153 12.27 1.05 13.75
N TRP A 154 11.86 0.96 12.49
CA TRP A 154 11.67 -0.32 11.82
C TRP A 154 12.97 -0.70 11.11
N ARG A 155 13.39 -1.93 11.29
CA ARG A 155 14.57 -2.50 10.63
C ARG A 155 14.09 -3.56 9.66
N SER A 156 14.07 -3.24 8.37
CA SER A 156 13.86 -4.25 7.32
C SER A 156 15.20 -4.82 6.87
N GLN A 157 15.30 -6.15 6.81
CA GLN A 157 16.35 -6.78 6.02
C GLN A 157 15.89 -6.77 4.56
N LEU A 158 16.63 -6.09 3.71
CA LEU A 158 16.45 -6.24 2.27
C LEU A 158 17.11 -7.56 1.83
N ASP A 159 16.67 -8.12 0.70
CA ASP A 159 17.24 -9.34 0.11
C ASP A 159 18.76 -9.28 -0.16
N SER A 160 19.39 -8.10 -0.02
CA SER A 160 20.84 -7.88 -0.13
C SER A 160 21.64 -8.14 1.15
N GLY A 161 20.99 -8.43 2.28
CA GLY A 161 21.66 -8.60 3.58
C GLY A 161 22.14 -7.29 4.21
N GLU A 162 21.88 -6.15 3.58
CA GLU A 162 22.11 -4.82 4.15
C GLU A 162 20.90 -4.39 4.99
N THR A 163 21.16 -3.81 6.17
CA THR A 163 20.12 -3.27 7.05
C THR A 163 19.82 -1.84 6.62
N ASP A 164 18.67 -1.63 5.97
CA ASP A 164 18.17 -0.26 5.79
C ASP A 164 17.56 0.20 7.12
N LEU A 165 18.15 1.23 7.72
CA LEU A 165 17.67 1.84 8.95
C LEU A 165 16.62 2.90 8.60
N GLN A 166 15.41 2.46 8.30
CA GLN A 166 14.31 3.40 8.12
C GLN A 166 13.81 3.87 9.49
N SER A 167 14.25 5.08 9.88
CA SER A 167 13.61 5.78 10.99
C SER A 167 12.15 6.00 10.65
N MET A 168 11.23 5.42 11.41
CA MET A 168 9.80 5.47 11.11
C MET A 168 9.19 6.86 11.33
N LYS A 169 9.90 7.73 12.04
CA LYS A 169 9.61 9.18 12.06
C LYS A 169 9.74 9.84 10.68
N ALA A 170 10.47 9.23 9.76
CA ALA A 170 10.73 9.70 8.40
C ALA A 170 10.02 8.88 7.32
N LEU A 171 9.07 8.00 7.69
CA LEU A 171 8.21 7.34 6.72
C LEU A 171 7.58 8.41 5.82
N GLU A 172 7.78 8.27 4.51
CA GLU A 172 7.19 9.17 3.54
C GLU A 172 5.66 9.02 3.60
N LYS A 173 5.02 10.03 4.18
CA LYS A 173 3.57 10.12 4.28
C LYS A 173 3.03 10.81 3.04
N PRO A 174 1.91 10.35 2.46
CA PRO A 174 1.31 11.06 1.36
C PRO A 174 0.85 12.45 1.83
N THR A 175 1.07 13.46 1.00
CA THR A 175 0.59 14.84 1.22
C THR A 175 -0.38 15.25 0.12
N ALA A 176 -1.32 16.14 0.43
CA ALA A 176 -2.29 16.63 -0.54
C ALA A 176 -1.59 17.36 -1.70
N GLN A 177 -0.52 18.10 -1.37
CA GLN A 177 0.33 18.73 -2.37
C GLN A 177 0.96 17.71 -3.32
N ALA A 178 1.55 16.63 -2.80
CA ALA A 178 2.19 15.62 -3.64
C ALA A 178 1.18 14.92 -4.57
N VAL A 179 0.03 14.52 -4.03
CA VAL A 179 -1.06 13.90 -4.81
C VAL A 179 -1.51 14.84 -5.93
N TRP A 180 -1.78 16.11 -5.61
CA TRP A 180 -2.23 17.07 -6.61
C TRP A 180 -1.15 17.37 -7.65
N THR A 181 0.09 17.57 -7.23
CA THR A 181 1.21 17.88 -8.12
C THR A 181 1.43 16.76 -9.12
N GLN A 182 1.47 15.50 -8.65
CA GLN A 182 1.62 14.33 -9.51
C GLN A 182 0.47 14.20 -10.51
N PHE A 183 -0.77 14.35 -10.05
CA PHE A 183 -1.95 14.33 -10.91
C PHE A 183 -1.89 15.41 -12.01
N SER A 184 -1.56 16.64 -11.61
CA SER A 184 -1.49 17.80 -12.50
C SER A 184 -0.40 17.64 -13.55
N GLN A 185 0.79 17.20 -13.14
CA GLN A 185 1.95 17.00 -14.02
C GLN A 185 1.71 15.86 -15.00
N ALA A 186 1.06 14.78 -14.58
CA ALA A 186 0.69 13.66 -15.43
C ALA A 186 -0.36 14.03 -16.49
N LYS A 187 -1.02 15.20 -16.37
CA LYS A 187 -2.13 15.64 -17.23
C LYS A 187 -3.21 14.57 -17.36
N ALA A 188 -3.43 13.82 -16.28
CA ALA A 188 -4.39 12.73 -16.27
C ALA A 188 -5.82 13.28 -16.20
N ALA A 189 -6.77 12.59 -16.84
CA ALA A 189 -8.18 12.95 -16.74
C ALA A 189 -8.81 12.50 -15.40
N ASN A 190 -8.21 11.50 -14.74
CA ASN A 190 -8.76 10.86 -13.56
C ASN A 190 -7.76 10.91 -12.39
N ILE A 191 -8.17 11.54 -11.29
CA ILE A 191 -7.35 11.66 -10.07
C ILE A 191 -7.38 10.40 -9.20
N LYS A 192 -8.37 9.52 -9.35
CA LYS A 192 -8.55 8.33 -8.49
C LYS A 192 -7.30 7.45 -8.37
N PRO A 193 -6.53 7.18 -9.44
CA PRO A 193 -5.28 6.42 -9.31
C PRO A 193 -4.27 7.07 -8.36
N PHE A 194 -4.15 8.39 -8.37
CA PHE A 194 -3.23 9.15 -7.51
C PHE A 194 -3.71 9.17 -6.06
N VAL A 195 -5.02 9.31 -5.83
CA VAL A 195 -5.60 9.20 -4.48
C VAL A 195 -5.48 7.77 -3.94
N ARG A 196 -5.58 6.75 -4.79
CA ARG A 196 -5.37 5.35 -4.41
C ARG A 196 -3.93 5.09 -3.95
N VAL A 197 -2.94 5.76 -4.55
CA VAL A 197 -1.54 5.70 -4.07
C VAL A 197 -1.44 6.22 -2.63
N ALA A 198 -2.21 7.24 -2.28
CA ALA A 198 -2.34 7.74 -0.90
C ALA A 198 -3.26 6.89 0.00
N LEU A 199 -3.69 5.70 -0.46
CA LEU A 199 -4.61 4.79 0.24
C LEU A 199 -6.00 5.41 0.54
N GLY A 200 -6.45 6.33 -0.32
CA GLY A 200 -7.75 6.97 -0.21
C GLY A 200 -7.68 8.37 0.41
N ILE A 201 -8.75 9.15 0.23
CA ILE A 201 -8.82 10.54 0.71
C ILE A 201 -8.83 10.65 2.24
N ASP A 202 -9.38 9.66 2.93
CA ASP A 202 -9.43 9.66 4.39
C ASP A 202 -8.05 9.36 4.99
N ASN A 203 -7.29 8.45 4.39
CA ASN A 203 -5.90 8.23 4.79
C ASN A 203 -5.05 9.47 4.52
N LEU A 204 -5.25 10.12 3.37
CA LEU A 204 -4.56 11.38 3.04
C LEU A 204 -4.82 12.45 4.12
N ARG A 205 -6.07 12.61 4.58
CA ARG A 205 -6.44 13.52 5.67
C ARG A 205 -5.87 13.11 7.03
N ALA A 206 -5.68 11.82 7.28
CA ALA A 206 -5.03 11.34 8.50
C ALA A 206 -3.51 11.59 8.49
N CYS A 207 -2.89 11.55 7.30
CA CYS A 207 -1.46 11.74 7.09
C CYS A 207 -1.03 13.21 6.94
N ASP A 208 -1.85 14.02 6.27
CA ASP A 208 -1.64 15.46 6.02
C ASP A 208 -2.91 16.23 6.42
N PRO A 209 -3.21 16.40 7.72
CA PRO A 209 -4.47 16.98 8.18
C PRO A 209 -4.77 18.35 7.55
N PRO A 210 -6.04 18.64 7.18
CA PRO A 210 -6.41 19.92 6.60
C PRO A 210 -5.97 21.11 7.47
N SER A 211 -5.24 22.03 6.86
CA SER A 211 -4.67 23.23 7.46
C SER A 211 -4.79 24.40 6.47
N ALA A 212 -4.48 25.62 6.92
CA ALA A 212 -4.45 26.78 6.03
C ALA A 212 -3.44 26.62 4.87
N GLU A 213 -2.38 25.84 5.07
CA GLU A 213 -1.30 25.64 4.10
C GLU A 213 -1.70 24.65 2.98
N ASN A 214 -2.51 23.62 3.29
CA ASN A 214 -2.87 22.56 2.34
C ASN A 214 -4.36 22.59 1.90
N ALA A 215 -5.17 23.51 2.44
CA ALA A 215 -6.60 23.62 2.11
C ALA A 215 -6.88 23.76 0.60
N GLY A 216 -6.03 24.50 -0.12
CA GLY A 216 -6.15 24.67 -1.57
C GLY A 216 -6.03 23.36 -2.33
N TYR A 217 -5.08 22.50 -1.95
CA TYR A 217 -4.89 21.18 -2.56
C TYR A 217 -6.08 20.26 -2.27
N TYR A 218 -6.62 20.28 -1.05
CA TYR A 218 -7.82 19.51 -0.73
C TYR A 218 -9.03 19.93 -1.55
N ALA A 219 -9.25 21.23 -1.73
CA ALA A 219 -10.34 21.75 -2.57
C ALA A 219 -10.20 21.30 -4.04
N GLN A 220 -8.97 21.33 -4.56
CA GLN A 220 -8.63 20.86 -5.90
C GLN A 220 -8.87 19.36 -6.07
N ILE A 221 -8.36 18.55 -5.14
CA ILE A 221 -8.56 17.08 -5.13
C ILE A 221 -10.05 16.75 -5.08
N GLN A 222 -10.82 17.42 -4.21
CA GLN A 222 -12.25 17.19 -4.08
C GLN A 222 -13.02 17.56 -5.35
N THR A 223 -12.63 18.67 -6.00
CA THR A 223 -13.21 19.08 -7.29
C THR A 223 -12.94 18.04 -8.38
N ALA A 224 -11.69 17.56 -8.47
CA ALA A 224 -11.30 16.53 -9.44
C ALA A 224 -11.99 15.18 -9.20
N LEU A 225 -12.23 14.82 -7.93
CA LEU A 225 -13.00 13.63 -7.57
C LEU A 225 -14.48 13.76 -7.94
N GLY A 226 -15.05 14.97 -7.85
CA GLY A 226 -16.45 15.26 -8.19
C GLY A 226 -16.72 15.43 -9.68
N ASN A 227 -15.72 15.82 -10.47
CA ASN A 227 -15.84 16.06 -11.91
C ASN A 227 -14.80 15.25 -12.70
N PRO A 228 -15.12 14.01 -13.12
CA PRO A 228 -14.20 13.17 -13.91
C PRO A 228 -13.87 13.72 -15.31
N ALA A 229 -14.47 14.85 -15.71
CA ALA A 229 -14.34 15.44 -17.05
C ALA A 229 -13.71 16.84 -17.09
N HIS A 230 -13.33 17.46 -15.96
CA HIS A 230 -12.89 18.85 -15.96
C HIS A 230 -11.78 19.15 -14.95
N VAL A 231 -10.55 18.73 -15.24
CA VAL A 231 -9.36 19.43 -14.74
C VAL A 231 -8.28 19.46 -15.83
N ALA A 232 -8.56 20.21 -16.88
CA ALA A 232 -7.53 20.78 -17.73
C ALA A 232 -8.01 22.18 -18.07
N ASN A 233 -7.77 23.14 -17.17
CA ASN A 233 -7.75 24.57 -17.50
C ASN A 233 -7.29 25.38 -16.29
N HIS A 234 -5.99 25.67 -16.24
CA HIS A 234 -5.49 26.96 -15.78
C HIS A 234 -4.26 27.38 -16.59
N PRO A 235 -3.99 28.70 -16.68
CA PRO A 235 -3.60 29.34 -17.91
C PRO A 235 -2.11 29.20 -18.19
N THR A 236 -1.81 28.88 -19.44
CA THR A 236 -0.48 28.85 -20.01
C THR A 236 0.09 30.27 -20.03
N GLN A 237 1.15 30.53 -19.26
CA GLN A 237 2.05 31.63 -19.60
C GLN A 237 2.83 31.21 -20.84
N ALA A 238 2.68 32.02 -21.88
CA ALA A 238 3.25 31.80 -23.19
C ALA A 238 4.79 31.77 -23.17
N SER A 239 5.36 30.80 -23.88
CA SER A 239 6.60 31.02 -24.62
C SER A 239 6.48 30.34 -25.96
N ALA A 240 6.62 31.17 -27.00
CA ALA A 240 6.49 30.82 -28.39
C ALA A 240 7.69 30.01 -28.88
N GLY A 241 7.45 29.12 -29.86
CA GLY A 241 8.47 28.63 -30.78
C GLY A 241 8.51 27.12 -30.97
N ARG A 242 8.01 26.65 -32.11
CA ARG A 242 8.31 25.34 -32.74
C ARG A 242 8.52 25.62 -34.24
N PRO A 243 9.12 24.75 -35.09
CA PRO A 243 10.02 23.58 -34.92
C PRO A 243 11.28 23.73 -35.86
N PRO A 244 12.08 22.71 -36.29
CA PRO A 244 11.69 21.40 -36.85
C PRO A 244 12.36 20.16 -36.23
N SER A 245 11.72 19.03 -36.52
CA SER A 245 12.11 17.62 -36.38
C SER A 245 13.55 17.30 -36.81
N ASN A 246 14.26 16.53 -35.97
CA ASN A 246 15.45 15.76 -36.35
C ASN A 246 15.17 14.24 -36.22
N PRO A 247 15.79 13.40 -37.06
CA PRO A 247 15.61 11.94 -37.08
C PRO A 247 16.20 11.26 -35.83
N PRO A 248 15.87 9.98 -35.55
CA PRO A 248 16.30 9.32 -34.31
C PRO A 248 17.82 9.14 -34.29
N GLY A 249 18.50 9.99 -33.51
CA GLY A 249 19.88 9.77 -33.09
C GLY A 249 19.96 8.55 -32.17
N ALA A 250 21.07 7.83 -32.23
CA ALA A 250 21.33 6.68 -31.37
C ALA A 250 21.06 7.04 -29.89
N PRO A 251 20.41 6.16 -29.11
CA PRO A 251 20.12 6.47 -27.72
C PRO A 251 21.43 6.71 -26.97
N SER A 252 21.52 7.85 -26.28
CA SER A 252 22.66 8.13 -25.40
C SER A 252 22.66 7.12 -24.26
N THR A 253 23.84 6.56 -23.99
CA THR A 253 24.07 5.63 -22.88
C THR A 253 24.39 6.44 -21.63
N TRP A 254 23.61 6.21 -20.57
CA TRP A 254 23.73 6.86 -19.27
C TRP A 254 24.07 5.80 -18.23
N THR A 255 24.65 6.24 -17.12
CA THR A 255 25.08 5.37 -16.01
C THR A 255 24.27 5.69 -14.77
N VAL A 256 23.81 4.67 -14.06
CA VAL A 256 23.16 4.82 -12.76
C VAL A 256 24.19 5.30 -11.73
N GLN A 257 23.93 6.42 -11.05
CA GLN A 257 24.85 7.04 -10.09
C GLN A 257 24.55 6.74 -8.61
N VAL A 258 23.29 6.43 -8.32
CA VAL A 258 22.83 6.04 -6.97
C VAL A 258 23.04 4.54 -6.76
N ASP A 259 23.16 4.11 -5.50
CA ASP A 259 23.29 2.68 -5.18
C ASP A 259 22.14 1.85 -5.74
N ARG A 260 20.95 2.44 -5.79
CA ARG A 260 19.72 1.80 -6.27
C ARG A 260 18.79 2.80 -6.93
N ALA A 261 18.48 2.58 -8.21
CA ALA A 261 17.54 3.35 -8.99
C ALA A 261 16.31 2.51 -9.32
N TRP A 262 15.14 2.90 -8.82
CA TRP A 262 13.90 2.15 -9.01
C TRP A 262 13.35 2.28 -10.43
N LEU A 263 12.70 1.23 -10.90
CA LEU A 263 12.07 1.19 -12.22
C LEU A 263 10.55 1.33 -12.08
N TYR A 264 9.97 2.22 -12.86
CA TYR A 264 8.54 2.59 -12.85
C TYR A 264 7.82 2.37 -14.20
N GLU A 265 6.58 1.88 -14.20
CA GLU A 265 5.78 1.67 -15.41
C GLU A 265 5.37 3.00 -16.08
N GLN A 266 5.28 4.06 -15.29
CA GLN A 266 4.90 5.42 -15.68
C GLN A 266 5.87 6.43 -15.02
N PRO A 267 5.93 7.70 -15.45
CA PRO A 267 6.73 8.75 -14.79
C PRO A 267 6.07 9.18 -13.47
N SER A 268 5.96 8.23 -12.54
CA SER A 268 5.31 8.38 -11.25
C SER A 268 5.87 7.35 -10.27
N VAL A 269 6.24 7.82 -9.08
CA VAL A 269 6.70 6.97 -7.96
C VAL A 269 5.69 5.88 -7.59
N GLY A 270 4.39 6.11 -7.85
CA GLY A 270 3.31 5.16 -7.57
C GLY A 270 3.23 3.96 -8.54
N SER A 271 4.03 3.94 -9.61
CA SER A 271 4.04 2.90 -10.64
C SER A 271 5.26 1.97 -10.56
N ASN A 272 5.85 1.82 -9.37
CA ASN A 272 7.05 1.02 -9.16
C ASN A 272 6.78 -0.46 -9.55
N ARG A 273 7.59 -0.99 -10.48
CA ARG A 273 7.49 -2.37 -10.97
C ARG A 273 8.44 -3.35 -10.28
N HIS A 274 8.99 -2.98 -9.13
CA HIS A 274 9.82 -3.85 -8.27
C HIS A 274 11.09 -4.37 -8.95
N GLY A 275 11.48 -3.73 -10.05
CA GLY A 275 12.81 -3.81 -10.62
C GLY A 275 13.59 -2.57 -10.21
N TYR A 276 14.89 -2.74 -9.99
CA TYR A 276 15.82 -1.64 -9.81
C TYR A 276 17.08 -1.91 -10.63
N LEU A 277 17.83 -0.85 -10.89
CA LEU A 277 19.22 -0.92 -11.36
C LEU A 277 20.14 -0.42 -10.25
N ILE A 278 21.40 -0.81 -10.31
CA ILE A 278 22.41 -0.46 -9.31
C ILE A 278 23.45 0.49 -9.89
N ARG A 279 24.21 1.15 -9.01
CA ARG A 279 25.31 2.02 -9.43
C ARG A 279 26.22 1.32 -10.43
N GLY A 280 26.47 1.98 -11.56
CA GLY A 280 27.32 1.46 -12.64
C GLY A 280 26.55 0.70 -13.74
N ASP A 281 25.26 0.38 -13.56
CA ASP A 281 24.45 -0.12 -14.65
C ASP A 281 24.31 0.92 -15.77
N HIS A 282 24.40 0.46 -17.02
CA HIS A 282 24.26 1.30 -18.21
C HIS A 282 22.87 1.17 -18.82
N VAL A 283 22.26 2.32 -19.08
CA VAL A 283 20.93 2.41 -19.68
C VAL A 283 20.94 3.29 -20.92
N ALA A 284 20.14 2.93 -21.91
CA ALA A 284 19.88 3.77 -23.07
C ALA A 284 18.68 4.67 -22.76
N VAL A 285 18.83 5.99 -22.81
CA VAL A 285 17.68 6.90 -22.68
C VAL A 285 16.98 7.01 -24.04
N ILE A 286 15.70 6.61 -24.10
CA ILE A 286 14.97 6.39 -25.36
C ILE A 286 14.09 7.59 -25.80
N GLY A 287 14.41 8.79 -25.31
CA GLY A 287 13.89 10.07 -25.85
C GLY A 287 12.63 10.63 -25.21
N GLU A 288 11.90 9.85 -24.40
CA GLU A 288 10.82 10.36 -23.56
C GLU A 288 11.41 10.83 -22.22
N GLN A 289 11.60 12.16 -22.09
CA GLN A 289 12.13 12.78 -20.88
C GLN A 289 11.19 13.89 -20.40
N THR A 290 11.01 13.97 -19.09
CA THR A 290 10.48 15.14 -18.38
C THR A 290 11.60 15.66 -17.45
N PRO A 291 11.47 16.85 -16.85
CA PRO A 291 12.52 17.37 -15.96
C PRO A 291 12.95 16.39 -14.85
N ASP A 292 12.02 15.55 -14.38
CA ASP A 292 12.24 14.65 -13.25
C ASP A 292 12.35 13.17 -13.65
N TRP A 293 12.04 12.81 -14.90
CA TRP A 293 11.92 11.41 -15.33
C TRP A 293 12.55 11.14 -16.69
N ALA A 294 13.30 10.04 -16.79
CA ALA A 294 13.82 9.50 -18.02
C ALA A 294 13.16 8.15 -18.34
N ARG A 295 12.69 7.99 -19.58
CA ARG A 295 12.38 6.67 -20.11
C ARG A 295 13.66 6.02 -20.61
N ILE A 296 13.97 4.87 -20.04
CA ILE A 296 15.18 4.10 -20.26
C ILE A 296 14.88 2.75 -20.89
N ARG A 297 15.87 2.22 -21.59
CA ARG A 297 15.94 0.84 -22.05
C ARG A 297 17.19 0.20 -21.47
N TYR A 298 17.02 -0.91 -20.77
CA TYR A 298 18.10 -1.68 -20.18
C TYR A 298 18.26 -3.02 -20.91
N ILE A 299 19.47 -3.30 -21.40
CA ILE A 299 19.78 -4.54 -22.12
C ILE A 299 20.26 -5.57 -21.10
N ARG A 300 19.57 -6.72 -21.06
CA ARG A 300 19.95 -7.84 -20.21
C ARG A 300 20.51 -8.97 -21.07
N PRO A 301 21.71 -9.51 -20.76
CA PRO A 301 22.24 -10.66 -21.47
C PRO A 301 21.25 -11.83 -21.46
N GLY A 302 20.90 -12.35 -22.64
CA GLY A 302 20.00 -13.50 -22.78
C GLY A 302 18.52 -13.26 -22.45
N LYS A 303 18.09 -12.01 -22.24
CA LYS A 303 16.67 -11.66 -22.00
C LYS A 303 16.22 -10.53 -22.92
N ALA A 304 14.91 -10.42 -23.12
CA ALA A 304 14.32 -9.27 -23.82
C ALA A 304 14.71 -7.95 -23.11
N PRO A 305 15.04 -6.88 -23.87
CA PRO A 305 15.31 -5.56 -23.33
C PRO A 305 14.16 -5.08 -22.45
N LEU A 306 14.48 -4.48 -21.31
CA LEU A 306 13.51 -3.92 -20.39
C LEU A 306 13.34 -2.44 -20.67
N GLU A 307 12.10 -1.99 -20.89
CA GLU A 307 11.78 -0.57 -21.00
C GLU A 307 11.10 -0.06 -19.74
N ALA A 308 11.44 1.17 -19.39
CA ALA A 308 11.26 1.63 -18.04
C ALA A 308 11.25 3.14 -17.85
N TRP A 309 10.47 3.68 -16.93
CA TRP A 309 10.73 5.00 -16.34
C TRP A 309 11.67 4.90 -15.14
N MET A 310 12.50 5.92 -14.98
CA MET A 310 13.46 6.11 -13.89
C MET A 310 13.55 7.60 -13.57
N GLU A 311 13.92 7.96 -12.35
CA GLU A 311 14.11 9.36 -11.98
C GLU A 311 15.38 9.92 -12.63
N GLN A 312 15.28 11.11 -13.23
CA GLN A 312 16.40 11.73 -13.96
C GLN A 312 17.61 11.96 -13.05
N ARG A 313 17.38 12.23 -11.76
CA ARG A 313 18.43 12.40 -10.74
C ARG A 313 19.21 11.12 -10.42
N ASP A 314 18.72 9.95 -10.83
CA ASP A 314 19.38 8.68 -10.52
C ASP A 314 20.42 8.27 -11.58
N ILE A 315 20.49 8.99 -12.70
CA ILE A 315 21.33 8.69 -13.86
C ILE A 315 22.20 9.88 -14.27
N ILE A 316 23.40 9.59 -14.77
CA ILE A 316 24.35 10.57 -15.30
C ILE A 316 24.79 10.16 -16.70
N HIS A 317 25.10 11.16 -17.52
CA HIS A 317 25.69 10.96 -18.84
C HIS A 317 27.20 10.71 -18.75
#